data_AF-A0A800F7F9-F1
#
_entry.id   AF-A0A800F7F9-F1
#
_cell.length_a   1.000
_cell.length_b   1.000
_cell.length_c   1.000
_cell.angle_alpha   90.00
_cell.angle_beta   90.00
_cell.angle_gamma   90.00
#
_symmetry.space_group_name_H-M   'P 1'
#
loop_
_entity.id
_entity.type
_entity.pdbx_description
1 polymer ?
#
loop_
_entity_poly.entity_id
_entity_poly.type
_entity_poly.pdbx_seq_one_letter_code
_entity_poly.pdbx_strand_id
1 'polypeptide(L)'
;MARTPDRGGTLKTWLIRFGQLALTALVTWYVLGRVGVDWSAFQQLDLAEWQPNVFLLAASALLLLVAMFMNAALWARVVRDLGGAHIPVTQAIPLFMIANLGRYLPGKVWQIAGLAALASARGVRPVTATGAAVLGQGLSILAATAIGLGALLTGPESVRTWGL
;
A
#
# COMPACT_ATOMS: atom_id res chain seq x y z
N MET A 1 11.17 13.76 -40.45
CA MET A 1 10.41 12.49 -40.33
C MET A 1 9.47 12.60 -39.13
N ALA A 2 8.18 12.84 -39.36
CA ALA A 2 7.16 12.91 -38.32
C ALA A 2 6.66 11.49 -37.99
N ARG A 3 6.78 11.06 -36.73
CA ARG A 3 6.22 9.78 -36.27
C ARG A 3 4.70 9.90 -36.23
N THR A 4 3.99 9.07 -37.00
CA THR A 4 2.54 8.92 -36.89
C THR A 4 2.18 8.40 -35.49
N PRO A 5 1.20 9.01 -34.78
CA PRO A 5 0.78 8.52 -33.48
C PRO A 5 0.10 7.16 -33.61
N ASP A 6 0.59 6.18 -32.87
CA ASP A 6 -0.01 4.84 -32.76
C ASP A 6 -1.40 4.96 -32.07
N ARG A 7 -2.45 4.95 -32.88
CA ARG A 7 -3.85 5.04 -32.41
C ARG A 7 -4.25 3.84 -31.55
N GLY A 8 -3.62 2.66 -31.74
CA GLY A 8 -3.92 1.44 -30.99
C GLY A 8 -3.51 1.52 -29.52
N GLY A 9 -2.33 2.08 -29.23
CA GLY A 9 -1.84 2.28 -27.87
C GLY A 9 -2.68 3.28 -27.05
N THR A 10 -3.31 4.24 -27.75
CA THR A 10 -4.09 5.30 -27.10
C THR A 10 -5.46 4.76 -26.65
N LEU A 11 -6.17 4.01 -27.50
CA LEU A 11 -7.48 3.42 -27.17
C LEU A 11 -7.38 2.44 -25.98
N LYS A 12 -6.39 1.55 -25.97
CA LYS A 12 -6.14 0.62 -24.86
C LYS A 12 -5.93 1.34 -23.52
N THR A 13 -5.16 2.42 -23.54
CA THR A 13 -4.89 3.22 -22.34
C THR A 13 -6.17 3.89 -21.81
N TRP A 14 -7.01 4.41 -22.69
CA TRP A 14 -8.31 5.00 -22.30
C TRP A 14 -9.28 3.95 -21.76
N LEU A 15 -9.35 2.77 -22.37
CA LEU A 15 -10.17 1.67 -21.86
C LEU A 15 -9.74 1.24 -20.45
N ILE A 16 -8.43 1.11 -20.20
CA ILE A 16 -7.91 0.75 -18.86
C ILE A 16 -8.26 1.84 -17.85
N ARG A 17 -8.06 3.12 -18.18
CA ARG A 17 -8.38 4.24 -17.28
C ARG A 17 -9.88 4.31 -16.99
N PHE A 18 -10.72 4.10 -17.99
CA PHE A 18 -12.17 4.04 -17.82
C PHE A 18 -12.58 2.87 -16.93
N GLY A 19 -12.01 1.69 -17.15
CA GLY A 19 -12.23 0.52 -16.30
C GLY A 19 -11.79 0.76 -14.84
N GLN A 20 -10.64 1.40 -14.63
CA GLN A 20 -10.17 1.80 -13.30
C GLN A 20 -11.15 2.76 -12.62
N LEU A 21 -11.61 3.80 -13.32
CA LEU A 21 -12.58 4.76 -12.80
C LEU A 21 -13.93 4.10 -12.49
N ALA A 22 -14.43 3.24 -13.39
CA ALA A 22 -15.67 2.51 -13.19
C ALA A 22 -15.58 1.55 -11.98
N LEU A 23 -14.45 0.85 -11.83
CA LEU A 23 -14.21 -0.03 -10.68
C LEU A 23 -14.13 0.77 -9.38
N THR A 24 -13.39 1.89 -9.37
CA THR A 24 -13.34 2.78 -8.20
C THR A 24 -14.73 3.29 -7.85
N ALA A 25 -15.50 3.77 -8.83
CA ALA A 25 -16.86 4.25 -8.62
C ALA A 25 -17.79 3.13 -8.10
N LEU A 26 -17.69 1.92 -8.64
CA LEU A 26 -18.46 0.75 -8.20
C LEU A 26 -18.13 0.38 -6.76
N VAL A 27 -16.84 0.29 -6.40
CA VAL A 27 -16.40 -0.03 -5.05
C VAL A 27 -16.83 1.07 -4.09
N THR A 28 -16.63 2.35 -4.45
CA THR A 28 -17.09 3.47 -3.62
C THR A 28 -18.59 3.45 -3.43
N TRP A 29 -19.38 3.23 -4.49
CA TRP A 29 -20.84 3.10 -4.40
C TRP A 29 -21.26 1.94 -3.50
N TYR A 30 -20.63 0.77 -3.66
CA TYR A 30 -20.89 -0.41 -2.82
C TYR A 30 -20.58 -0.13 -1.35
N VAL A 31 -19.43 0.48 -1.06
CA VAL A 31 -19.03 0.84 0.31
C VAL A 31 -20.03 1.85 0.90
N LEU A 32 -20.38 2.91 0.17
CA LEU A 32 -21.34 3.91 0.67
C LEU A 32 -22.74 3.31 0.88
N GLY A 33 -23.18 2.41 -0.01
CA GLY A 33 -24.45 1.71 0.11
C GLY A 33 -24.50 0.72 1.28
N ARG A 34 -23.36 0.09 1.63
CA ARG A 34 -23.27 -0.86 2.75
C ARG A 34 -23.02 -0.19 4.10
N VAL A 35 -22.18 0.84 4.15
CA VAL A 35 -21.84 1.57 5.38
C VAL A 35 -23.03 2.44 5.82
N GLY A 36 -23.85 2.92 4.87
CA GLY A 36 -24.93 3.85 5.15
C GLY A 36 -24.35 5.23 5.48
N VAL A 37 -24.70 6.25 4.68
CA VAL A 37 -24.29 7.62 4.98
C VAL A 37 -25.34 8.24 5.89
N ASP A 38 -25.44 7.72 7.11
CA ASP A 38 -26.35 8.28 8.12
C ASP A 38 -25.65 9.39 8.89
N TRP A 39 -25.77 10.61 8.36
CA TRP A 39 -25.23 11.82 8.98
C TRP A 39 -25.82 12.09 10.37
N SER A 40 -27.01 11.58 10.68
CA SER A 40 -27.64 11.76 11.98
C SER A 40 -26.98 10.89 13.06
N ALA A 41 -26.53 9.68 12.69
CA ALA A 41 -25.75 8.81 13.56
C ALA A 41 -24.38 9.41 13.91
N PHE A 42 -23.73 10.12 12.96
CA PHE A 42 -22.47 10.83 13.23
C PHE A 42 -22.62 12.02 14.19
N GLN A 43 -23.78 12.70 14.19
CA GLN A 43 -24.05 13.80 15.11
C GLN A 43 -24.41 13.32 16.53
N GLN A 44 -24.89 12.08 16.65
CA GLN A 44 -25.21 11.43 17.93
C GLN A 44 -24.02 10.65 18.50
N LEU A 45 -22.90 10.59 17.78
CA LEU A 45 -21.67 9.98 18.25
C LEU A 45 -21.09 10.81 19.41
N ASP A 46 -21.38 10.38 20.63
CA ASP A 46 -20.78 10.97 21.81
C ASP A 46 -19.32 10.52 21.92
N LEU A 47 -18.41 11.39 21.53
CA LEU A 47 -16.96 11.15 21.62
C LEU A 47 -16.51 10.91 23.07
N ALA A 48 -17.32 11.27 24.07
CA ALA A 48 -17.05 10.96 25.47
C ALA A 48 -17.22 9.46 25.81
N GLU A 49 -18.03 8.72 25.05
CA GLU A 49 -18.16 7.26 25.17
C GLU A 49 -17.05 6.50 24.46
N TRP A 50 -16.27 7.17 23.61
CA TRP A 50 -15.13 6.57 22.93
C TRP A 50 -13.99 6.36 23.93
N GLN A 51 -13.97 5.17 24.54
CA GLN A 51 -12.94 4.72 25.47
C GLN A 51 -12.03 3.68 24.81
N PRO A 52 -11.13 4.09 23.88
CA PRO A 52 -10.19 3.15 23.29
C PRO A 52 -9.32 2.57 24.39
N ASN A 53 -9.16 1.25 24.38
CA ASN A 53 -8.23 0.59 25.28
C ASN A 53 -6.80 1.03 24.92
N VAL A 54 -6.23 1.92 25.74
CA VAL A 54 -4.92 2.55 25.51
C VAL A 54 -3.82 1.50 25.37
N PHE A 55 -3.91 0.39 26.11
CA PHE A 55 -2.96 -0.70 26.01
C PHE A 55 -3.02 -1.39 24.65
N LEU A 56 -4.22 -1.74 24.17
CA LEU A 56 -4.40 -2.33 22.84
C LEU A 56 -3.99 -1.36 21.72
N LEU A 57 -4.32 -0.07 21.88
CA LEU A 57 -3.91 0.96 20.93
C LEU A 57 -2.39 1.07 20.86
N ALA A 58 -1.71 1.19 22.01
CA ALA A 58 -0.25 1.25 22.08
C ALA A 58 0.40 -0.02 21.53
N ALA A 59 -0.13 -1.19 21.87
CA ALA A 59 0.36 -2.48 21.35
C ALA A 59 0.23 -2.55 19.82
N SER A 60 -0.91 -2.14 19.27
CA SER A 60 -1.13 -2.11 17.81
C SER A 60 -0.20 -1.11 17.10
N ALA A 61 0.02 0.07 17.70
CA ALA A 61 0.93 1.08 17.16
C ALA A 61 2.38 0.57 17.18
N LEU A 62 2.80 -0.10 18.24
CA LEU A 62 4.12 -0.71 18.35
C LEU A 62 4.30 -1.84 17.33
N LEU A 63 3.31 -2.72 17.18
CA LEU A 63 3.33 -3.78 16.16
C LEU A 63 3.44 -3.20 14.75
N LEU A 64 2.70 -2.12 14.46
CA LEU A 64 2.78 -1.42 13.19
C LEU A 64 4.18 -0.83 12.94
N LEU A 65 4.78 -0.20 13.95
CA LEU A 65 6.15 0.34 13.86
C LEU A 65 7.18 -0.77 13.62
N VAL A 66 7.09 -1.88 14.36
CA VAL A 66 7.95 -3.05 14.17
C VAL A 66 7.82 -3.59 12.74
N ALA A 67 6.59 -3.76 12.25
CA ALA A 67 6.34 -4.20 10.88
C ALA A 67 6.94 -3.24 9.84
N MET A 68 6.85 -1.92 10.06
CA MET A 68 7.45 -0.92 9.20
C MET A 68 8.99 -1.01 9.17
N PHE A 69 9.63 -1.27 10.31
CA PHE A 69 11.08 -1.49 10.39
C PHE A 69 11.50 -2.80 9.72
N MET A 70 10.74 -3.87 9.94
CA MET A 70 10.96 -5.15 9.25
C MET A 70 10.88 -4.98 7.73
N ASN A 71 9.92 -4.20 7.25
CA ASN A 71 9.77 -3.93 5.82
C ASN A 71 10.97 -3.17 5.25
N ALA A 72 11.50 -2.17 5.97
CA ALA A 72 12.71 -1.46 5.59
C ALA A 72 13.94 -2.39 5.54
N ALA A 73 14.09 -3.26 6.53
CA ALA A 73 15.16 -4.25 6.59
C ALA A 73 15.07 -5.29 5.47
N LEU A 74 13.86 -5.77 5.19
CA LEU A 74 13.58 -6.70 4.10
C LEU A 74 13.90 -6.06 2.75
N TRP A 75 13.46 -4.83 2.54
CA TRP A 75 13.78 -4.09 1.31
C TRP A 75 15.30 -3.95 1.12
N ALA A 76 16.05 -3.57 2.15
CA ALA A 76 17.52 -3.45 2.06
C ALA A 76 18.19 -4.78 1.73
N ARG A 77 17.65 -5.89 2.27
CA ARG A 77 18.10 -7.25 1.95
C ARG A 77 17.83 -7.58 0.49
N VAL A 78 16.62 -7.33 0.00
CA VAL A 78 16.26 -7.56 -1.42
C VAL A 78 17.14 -6.71 -2.35
N VAL A 79 17.43 -5.46 -2.01
CA VAL A 79 18.36 -4.62 -2.78
C VAL A 79 19.73 -5.28 -2.92
N ARG A 80 20.29 -5.80 -1.82
CA ARG A 80 21.56 -6.52 -1.82
C ARG A 80 21.48 -7.80 -2.64
N ASP A 81 20.41 -8.57 -2.48
CA ASP A 81 20.22 -9.85 -3.17
C ASP A 81 20.04 -9.66 -4.69
N LEU A 82 19.55 -8.48 -5.11
CA LEU A 82 19.51 -8.03 -6.51
C LEU A 82 20.85 -7.43 -7.02
N GLY A 83 21.94 -7.56 -6.26
CA GLY A 83 23.27 -7.06 -6.61
C GLY A 83 23.46 -5.56 -6.38
N GLY A 84 22.61 -4.93 -5.59
CA GLY A 84 22.76 -3.54 -5.16
C GLY A 84 23.78 -3.35 -4.03
N ALA A 85 24.15 -2.10 -3.75
CA ALA A 85 25.05 -1.77 -2.65
C ALA A 85 24.47 -2.21 -1.29
N HIS A 86 25.36 -2.61 -0.37
CA HIS A 86 24.95 -2.96 0.98
C HIS A 86 24.47 -1.72 1.74
N ILE A 87 23.19 -1.70 2.11
CA ILE A 87 22.62 -0.67 2.99
C ILE A 87 22.43 -1.27 4.39
N PRO A 88 23.12 -0.77 5.42
CA PRO A 88 22.83 -1.14 6.80
C PRO A 88 21.38 -0.82 7.16
N VAL A 89 20.72 -1.69 7.93
CA VAL A 89 19.30 -1.54 8.29
C VAL A 89 19.02 -0.18 8.95
N THR A 90 19.94 0.30 9.79
CA THR A 90 19.86 1.62 10.44
C THR A 90 19.79 2.79 9.45
N GLN A 91 20.40 2.65 8.27
CA GLN A 91 20.32 3.63 7.20
C GLN A 91 19.13 3.39 6.28
N ALA A 92 18.64 2.15 6.15
CA ALA A 92 17.47 1.84 5.35
C ALA A 92 16.16 2.34 5.97
N ILE A 93 16.03 2.29 7.30
CA ILE A 93 14.84 2.74 8.04
C ILE A 93 14.43 4.18 7.67
N PRO A 94 15.28 5.21 7.82
CA PRO A 94 14.87 6.58 7.52
C PRO A 94 14.49 6.77 6.05
N LEU A 95 15.16 6.07 5.13
CA LEU A 95 14.85 6.11 3.69
C LEU A 95 13.44 5.60 3.45
N PHE A 96 13.14 4.44 4.03
CA PHE A 96 11.85 3.80 3.90
C PHE A 96 10.75 4.63 4.56
N MET A 97 11.00 5.22 5.74
CA MET A 97 10.03 6.06 6.44
C MET A 97 9.71 7.34 5.67
N ILE A 98 10.73 8.05 5.17
CA ILE A 98 10.54 9.26 4.35
C ILE A 98 9.81 8.90 3.05
N ALA A 99 10.22 7.83 2.38
CA ALA A 99 9.55 7.34 1.18
C ALA A 99 8.09 6.95 1.46
N ASN A 100 7.79 6.34 2.61
CA ASN A 100 6.43 5.98 2.99
C ASN A 100 5.50 7.20 3.03
N LEU A 101 5.99 8.39 3.40
CA LEU A 101 5.20 9.62 3.36
C LEU A 101 4.79 10.00 1.93
N GLY A 102 5.62 9.65 0.94
CA GLY A 102 5.31 9.87 -0.48
C GLY A 102 4.00 9.21 -0.93
N ARG A 103 3.53 8.17 -0.22
CA ARG A 103 2.25 7.52 -0.54
C ARG A 103 1.04 8.45 -0.40
N TYR A 104 1.15 9.52 0.40
CA TYR A 104 0.04 10.43 0.66
C TYR A 104 -0.08 11.54 -0.39
N LEU A 105 0.85 11.65 -1.35
CA LEU A 105 0.74 12.59 -2.47
C LEU A 105 -0.03 11.94 -3.65
N PRO A 106 0.57 11.30 -4.68
CA PRO A 106 -0.16 10.54 -5.69
C PRO A 106 -0.07 9.02 -5.47
N GLY A 107 0.07 8.55 -4.23
CA GLY A 107 0.06 7.11 -3.94
C GLY A 107 1.42 6.43 -3.99
N LYS A 108 1.40 5.10 -4.14
CA LYS A 108 2.62 4.25 -4.06
C LYS A 108 3.69 4.58 -5.11
N VAL A 109 3.33 5.22 -6.21
CA VAL A 109 4.30 5.64 -7.24
C VAL A 109 5.34 6.59 -6.65
N TRP A 110 4.91 7.61 -5.90
CA TRP A 110 5.85 8.54 -5.26
C TRP A 110 6.61 7.88 -4.12
N GLN A 111 5.98 6.96 -3.38
CA GLN A 111 6.71 6.16 -2.40
C GLN A 111 7.89 5.39 -3.03
N ILE A 112 7.65 4.68 -4.14
CA ILE A 112 8.70 3.92 -4.82
C ILE A 112 9.77 4.84 -5.42
N ALA A 113 9.35 5.92 -6.10
CA ALA A 113 10.27 6.89 -6.70
C ALA A 113 11.14 7.58 -5.63
N GLY A 114 10.53 8.02 -4.52
CA GLY A 114 11.23 8.63 -3.40
C GLY A 114 12.24 7.67 -2.77
N LEU A 115 11.87 6.40 -2.60
CA LEU A 115 12.79 5.38 -2.09
C LEU A 115 13.97 5.16 -3.04
N ALA A 116 13.72 5.08 -4.35
CA ALA A 116 14.77 4.93 -5.36
C ALA A 116 15.72 6.13 -5.41
N ALA A 117 15.19 7.36 -5.34
CA ALA A 117 15.97 8.58 -5.33
C ALA A 117 16.82 8.74 -4.06
N LEU A 118 16.26 8.44 -2.88
CA LEU A 118 17.01 8.50 -1.63
C LEU A 118 18.08 7.41 -1.52
N ALA A 119 17.83 6.24 -2.13
CA ALA A 119 18.78 5.14 -2.19
C ALA A 119 19.91 5.38 -3.19
N SER A 120 19.65 6.10 -4.29
CA SER A 120 20.70 6.44 -5.26
C SER A 120 21.78 7.36 -4.69
N ALA A 121 21.40 8.25 -3.77
CA ALA A 121 22.36 9.04 -3.00
C ALA A 121 23.30 8.18 -2.12
N ARG A 122 23.00 6.89 -1.94
CA ARG A 122 23.81 5.91 -1.19
C ARG A 122 24.45 4.85 -2.10
N GLY A 123 24.55 5.13 -3.40
CA GLY A 123 25.22 4.25 -4.37
C GLY A 123 24.38 3.07 -4.87
N VAL A 124 23.10 2.99 -4.52
CA VAL A 124 22.19 1.98 -5.09
C VAL A 124 21.67 2.45 -6.44
N ARG A 125 21.79 1.61 -7.47
CA ARG A 125 21.21 1.90 -8.79
C ARG A 125 19.68 2.08 -8.65
N PRO A 126 19.08 3.15 -9.18
CA PRO A 126 17.64 3.40 -9.05
C PRO A 126 16.75 2.24 -9.52
N VAL A 127 17.17 1.52 -10.57
CA VAL A 127 16.47 0.34 -11.09
C VAL A 127 16.44 -0.81 -10.08
N THR A 128 17.54 -1.02 -9.35
CA THR A 128 17.63 -2.07 -8.31
C THR A 128 16.77 -1.71 -7.11
N ALA A 129 16.81 -0.45 -6.66
CA ALA A 129 15.97 0.05 -5.58
C ALA A 129 14.46 -0.05 -5.90
N THR A 130 14.10 0.34 -7.12
CA THR A 130 12.73 0.24 -7.64
C THR A 130 12.29 -1.21 -7.75
N GLY A 131 13.13 -2.08 -8.34
CA GLY A 131 12.86 -3.52 -8.47
C GLY A 131 12.62 -4.18 -7.12
N ALA A 132 13.46 -3.90 -6.12
CA ALA A 132 13.28 -4.39 -4.76
C ALA A 132 11.95 -3.93 -4.14
N ALA A 133 11.56 -2.66 -4.35
CA ALA A 133 10.30 -2.12 -3.85
C ALA A 133 9.07 -2.76 -4.52
N VAL A 134 9.13 -2.97 -5.84
CA VAL A 134 8.05 -3.63 -6.60
C VAL A 134 7.91 -5.10 -6.21
N LEU A 135 9.02 -5.82 -6.03
CA LEU A 135 9.00 -7.21 -5.55
C LEU A 135 8.42 -7.32 -4.15
N GLY A 136 8.85 -6.46 -3.22
CA GLY A 136 8.30 -6.41 -1.87
C GLY A 136 6.79 -6.11 -1.89
N GLN A 137 6.34 -5.24 -2.80
CA GLN A 137 4.93 -4.95 -2.97
C GLN A 137 4.13 -6.13 -3.51
N GLY A 138 4.67 -6.83 -4.52
CA GLY A 138 4.06 -8.03 -5.08
C GLY A 138 3.90 -9.11 -4.02
N LEU A 139 4.95 -9.40 -3.26
CA LEU A 139 4.90 -10.37 -2.17
C LEU A 139 3.88 -9.99 -1.10
N SER A 140 3.79 -8.70 -0.75
CA SER A 140 2.81 -8.19 0.22
C SER A 140 1.37 -8.40 -0.26
N ILE A 141 1.11 -8.20 -1.56
CA ILE A 141 -0.21 -8.44 -2.15
C ILE A 141 -0.53 -9.93 -2.10
N LEU A 142 0.40 -10.79 -2.51
CA LEU A 142 0.21 -12.24 -2.47
C LEU A 142 -0.09 -12.73 -1.05
N ALA A 143 0.67 -12.26 -0.05
CA ALA A 143 0.45 -12.59 1.35
C ALA A 143 -0.93 -12.10 1.84
N ALA A 144 -1.29 -10.85 1.54
CA ALA A 144 -2.60 -10.30 1.91
C ALA A 144 -3.76 -11.05 1.26
N THR A 145 -3.64 -11.41 -0.02
CA THR A 145 -4.63 -12.22 -0.74
C THR A 145 -4.76 -13.62 -0.13
N ALA A 146 -3.64 -14.28 0.17
CA ALA A 146 -3.66 -15.61 0.79
C ALA A 146 -4.34 -15.58 2.18
N ILE A 147 -3.99 -14.60 3.01
CA ILE A 147 -4.60 -14.41 4.33
C ILE A 147 -6.09 -14.09 4.18
N GLY A 148 -6.46 -13.19 3.26
CA GLY A 148 -7.84 -12.81 3.01
C GLY A 148 -8.71 -13.99 2.53
N LEU A 149 -8.20 -14.79 1.60
CA LEU A 149 -8.88 -16.01 1.14
C LEU A 149 -9.02 -17.03 2.27
N GLY A 150 -7.97 -17.22 3.08
CA GLY A 150 -8.05 -18.07 4.27
C GLY A 150 -9.15 -17.61 5.23
N ALA A 151 -9.18 -16.32 5.55
CA ALA A 151 -10.20 -15.74 6.41
C ALA A 151 -11.63 -15.89 5.85
N LEU A 152 -11.83 -15.79 4.54
CA LEU A 152 -13.14 -16.00 3.91
C LEU A 152 -13.57 -17.47 3.95
N LEU A 153 -12.65 -18.41 3.75
CA LEU A 153 -12.97 -19.84 3.69
C LEU A 153 -13.14 -20.46 5.08
N THR A 154 -12.33 -20.03 6.06
CA THR A 154 -12.27 -20.65 7.39
C THR A 154 -12.78 -19.74 8.51
N GLY A 155 -13.05 -18.46 8.23
CA GLY A 155 -13.43 -17.50 9.26
C GLY A 155 -14.81 -17.76 9.87
N PRO A 156 -15.13 -17.09 11.00
CA PRO A 156 -16.46 -17.10 11.61
C PRO A 156 -17.53 -16.61 10.62
N GLU A 157 -18.80 -16.99 10.83
CA GLU A 157 -19.93 -16.50 9.99
C GLU A 157 -19.97 -14.97 9.90
N SER A 158 -19.60 -14.27 10.96
CA SER A 158 -19.49 -12.81 10.98
C SER A 158 -18.48 -12.27 9.97
N VAL A 159 -17.42 -13.00 9.63
CA VAL A 159 -16.44 -12.60 8.61
C VAL A 159 -16.90 -13.04 7.22
N ARG A 160 -17.59 -14.17 7.11
CA ARG A 160 -18.15 -14.68 5.84
C ARG A 160 -19.30 -13.83 5.32
N THR A 161 -20.14 -13.29 6.21
CA THR A 161 -21.27 -12.41 5.89
C THR A 161 -20.87 -11.06 5.30
N TRP A 162 -19.62 -10.60 5.51
CA TRP A 162 -19.06 -9.45 4.79
C TRP A 162 -18.42 -9.83 3.44
N GLY A 163 -18.15 -11.11 3.23
CA GLY A 163 -17.48 -11.65 2.04
C GLY A 163 -18.39 -12.05 0.88
N LEU A 164 -19.71 -12.12 1.13
CA LEU A 164 -20.76 -12.42 0.14
C LEU A 164 -21.99 -11.53 0.39
#